data_AF-G0XQG6-F1
#
_entry.id   AF-G0XQG6-F1
#
_cell.length_a   1.000
_cell.length_b   1.000
_cell.length_c   1.000
_cell.angle_alpha   90.00
_cell.angle_beta   90.00
_cell.angle_gamma   90.00
#
_symmetry.space_group_name_H-M   'P 1'
#
loop_
_entity.id
_entity.type
_entity.pdbx_description
1 polymer ?
#
loop_
_entity_poly.entity_id
_entity_poly.type
_entity_poly.pdbx_seq_one_letter_code
_entity_poly.pdbx_strand_id
1 'polypeptide(L)'
;DSEEVTYRDIVTARDSSNTAVNFSENRVSLDGMMSAPPRYENSEAVITAELKTLENSLDKLHMEEESVFENSEPKMEYVINKRALPKEATTYELEKFEKNALIILNQENIDGHQRRLGTEKDVEALTNTFENFGFEVTPHKDLTHDDLFKELKAFSEKDFTDYGCVAVAVLTHGSNNGLLRAKDQQYSEIKIINHFKDYSKSTLVTKPKLIIIQACRGTKIQEGVPVFRSGKIRKDLDEEDLEPYILPVESDLLILHSSYVGSPSHRNELHGSWFHQALCNKINALSTTHDLESIITEVKREVAINKQHEEYNRRTFEMDITKQMPVITSTLIRKLYLKRFGD
;
A
#
# COMPACT_ATOMS: atom_id res chain seq x y z
N ASP A 1 8.72 56.40 26.81
CA ASP A 1 10.12 55.95 26.71
C ASP A 1 10.18 54.89 25.63
N SER A 2 10.37 55.26 24.34
CA SER A 2 11.68 55.48 23.70
C SER A 2 12.59 54.25 23.89
N GLU A 3 13.05 53.53 22.88
CA GLU A 3 13.62 54.01 21.63
C GLU A 3 13.88 52.82 20.69
N GLU A 4 13.78 53.07 19.39
CA GLU A 4 14.45 52.32 18.32
C GLU A 4 15.98 52.35 18.54
N VAL A 5 16.71 51.48 17.85
CA VAL A 5 17.79 51.87 16.90
C VAL A 5 18.80 50.72 16.72
N THR A 6 18.94 50.42 15.44
CA THR A 6 19.89 49.62 14.68
C THR A 6 21.34 50.15 14.65
N TYR A 7 22.22 49.32 14.06
CA TYR A 7 23.41 49.65 13.24
C TYR A 7 24.82 49.76 13.87
N ARG A 8 25.65 48.78 13.47
CA ARG A 8 27.00 48.90 12.85
C ARG A 8 28.25 49.26 13.68
N ASP A 9 29.23 48.39 13.42
CA ASP A 9 30.67 48.61 13.18
C ASP A 9 31.65 48.71 14.36
N ILE A 10 32.81 48.05 14.11
CA ILE A 10 34.22 48.29 14.53
C ILE A 10 34.87 46.90 14.72
N VAL A 11 35.42 46.25 13.68
CA VAL A 11 36.76 46.41 13.06
C VAL A 11 37.93 46.33 14.05
N THR A 12 38.76 45.29 13.93
CA THR A 12 40.25 45.25 14.03
C THR A 12 40.67 43.77 13.89
N ALA A 13 41.18 43.28 12.74
CA ALA A 13 42.46 43.49 12.06
C ALA A 13 43.70 42.87 12.76
N ARG A 14 44.45 42.06 11.97
CA ARG A 14 45.84 41.52 12.14
C ARG A 14 45.96 40.20 12.92
N ASP A 15 46.80 39.22 12.56
CA ASP A 15 47.87 39.11 11.55
C ASP A 15 48.26 37.63 11.32
N SER A 16 48.74 37.38 10.10
CA SER A 16 49.75 36.42 9.63
C SER A 16 50.10 35.08 10.33
N SER A 17 50.04 33.99 9.53
CA SER A 17 50.97 32.83 9.37
C SER A 17 51.58 32.20 10.64
N ASN A 18 51.57 30.89 10.90
CA ASN A 18 52.01 29.80 10.02
C ASN A 18 51.80 28.44 10.74
N THR A 19 51.53 27.40 9.95
CA THR A 19 51.88 25.96 10.14
C THR A 19 51.40 25.11 11.34
N ALA A 20 50.47 24.22 10.98
CA ALA A 20 50.47 22.75 11.15
C ALA A 20 50.45 22.12 12.57
N VAL A 21 49.32 21.47 12.86
CA VAL A 21 49.24 20.35 13.81
C VAL A 21 48.57 19.18 13.09
N ASN A 22 49.29 18.07 12.95
CA ASN A 22 48.73 16.77 12.57
C ASN A 22 48.22 16.07 13.84
N PHE A 23 46.97 15.59 13.81
CA PHE A 23 46.53 14.44 14.59
C PHE A 23 45.74 13.53 13.67
N SER A 24 46.19 12.29 13.56
CA SER A 24 45.56 11.23 12.78
C SER A 24 44.51 10.48 13.61
N GLU A 25 43.50 9.99 12.89
CA GLU A 25 42.55 8.90 13.20
C GLU A 25 41.21 9.26 13.85
N ASN A 26 40.19 9.55 13.01
CA ASN A 26 39.03 8.67 12.80
C ASN A 26 38.08 9.20 11.70
N ARG A 27 37.61 8.28 10.83
CA ARG A 27 36.74 8.45 9.64
C ARG A 27 35.25 8.61 10.05
N VAL A 28 34.20 8.96 9.27
CA VAL A 28 33.82 8.86 7.83
C VAL A 28 32.74 9.94 7.47
N SER A 29 32.76 10.34 6.18
CA SER A 29 31.87 11.11 5.27
C SER A 29 30.53 11.78 5.67
N LEU A 30 30.34 12.97 5.08
CA LEU A 30 29.07 13.52 4.61
C LEU A 30 29.32 14.20 3.25
N ASP A 31 28.65 13.74 2.19
CA ASP A 31 28.51 14.53 0.95
C ASP A 31 27.02 14.75 0.68
N GLY A 32 26.65 16.02 0.46
CA GLY A 32 25.42 16.35 -0.27
C GLY A 32 24.44 17.37 0.32
N MET A 33 24.85 18.33 1.17
CA MET A 33 24.03 19.54 1.40
C MET A 33 24.58 20.70 0.57
N MET A 34 23.83 21.16 -0.44
CA MET A 34 24.13 22.42 -1.14
C MET A 34 23.66 23.61 -0.30
N SER A 35 24.55 24.59 -0.06
CA SER A 35 24.28 25.77 0.76
C SER A 35 23.67 26.97 0.00
N ALA A 36 23.51 26.90 -1.32
CA ALA A 36 22.71 27.82 -2.16
C ALA A 36 22.67 27.35 -3.64
N PRO A 37 21.67 27.73 -4.45
CA PRO A 37 21.63 27.38 -5.87
C PRO A 37 22.68 28.16 -6.69
N PRO A 38 23.27 27.56 -7.73
CA PRO A 38 24.30 28.22 -8.54
C PRO A 38 23.71 29.34 -9.40
N ARG A 39 24.48 30.42 -9.58
CA ARG A 39 24.21 31.45 -10.59
C ARG A 39 24.93 31.06 -11.88
N TYR A 40 24.21 31.11 -12.99
CA TYR A 40 24.76 30.84 -14.31
C TYR A 40 25.17 32.15 -14.99
N GLU A 41 26.42 32.23 -15.46
CA GLU A 41 26.82 33.20 -16.47
C GLU A 41 26.55 32.59 -17.86
N ASN A 42 25.73 33.26 -18.67
CA ASN A 42 25.45 32.85 -20.04
C ASN A 42 26.70 33.06 -20.90
N SER A 43 27.32 31.98 -21.33
CA SER A 43 28.39 31.97 -22.33
C SER A 43 28.19 30.78 -23.28
N GLU A 44 27.36 30.99 -24.30
CA GLU A 44 27.07 30.03 -25.39
C GLU A 44 28.33 29.56 -26.16
N ALA A 45 29.46 30.25 -25.99
CA ALA A 45 30.72 29.95 -26.67
C ALA A 45 31.49 28.73 -26.11
N VAL A 46 31.27 28.35 -24.84
CA VAL A 46 32.01 27.21 -24.23
C VAL A 46 31.34 25.87 -24.56
N ILE A 47 30.01 25.84 -24.61
CA ILE A 47 29.21 24.63 -24.88
C ILE A 47 29.46 24.11 -26.31
N THR A 48 29.62 25.01 -27.28
CA THR A 48 29.81 24.64 -28.69
C THR A 48 31.19 24.05 -28.99
N ALA A 49 32.21 24.38 -28.19
CA ALA A 49 33.55 23.82 -28.32
C ALA A 49 33.60 22.39 -27.75
N GLU A 50 33.01 22.15 -26.57
CA GLU A 50 32.99 20.83 -25.93
C GLU A 50 32.19 19.80 -26.74
N LEU A 51 31.05 20.19 -27.33
CA LEU A 51 30.22 19.30 -28.16
C LEU A 51 30.95 18.80 -29.41
N LYS A 52 31.75 19.64 -30.07
CA LYS A 52 32.53 19.24 -31.25
C LYS A 52 33.66 18.26 -30.92
N THR A 53 34.27 18.38 -29.74
CA THR A 53 35.28 17.40 -29.28
C THR A 53 34.66 16.06 -28.93
N LEU A 54 33.41 16.05 -28.42
CA LEU A 54 32.66 14.83 -28.12
C LEU A 54 32.19 14.12 -29.40
N GLU A 55 31.67 14.84 -30.39
CA GLU A 55 31.26 14.26 -31.69
C GLU A 55 32.44 13.58 -32.42
N ASN A 56 33.61 14.23 -32.45
CA ASN A 56 34.82 13.64 -33.05
C ASN A 56 35.36 12.41 -32.28
N SER A 57 35.04 12.29 -31.00
CA SER A 57 35.41 11.12 -30.19
C SER A 57 34.41 9.97 -30.38
N LEU A 58 33.13 10.29 -30.64
CA LEU A 58 32.08 9.32 -30.97
C LEU A 58 32.31 8.67 -32.34
N ASP A 59 32.69 9.47 -33.35
CA ASP A 59 32.96 8.96 -34.70
C ASP A 59 34.18 8.03 -34.75
N LYS A 60 35.18 8.25 -33.87
CA LYS A 60 36.33 7.35 -33.74
C LYS A 60 35.98 6.01 -33.08
N LEU A 61 35.05 5.99 -32.13
CA LEU A 61 34.56 4.76 -31.50
C LEU A 61 33.71 3.94 -32.48
N HIS A 62 32.89 4.59 -33.31
CA HIS A 62 32.06 3.92 -34.31
C HIS A 62 32.86 3.25 -35.44
N MET A 63 34.07 3.72 -35.76
CA MET A 63 34.93 3.06 -36.76
C MET A 63 35.68 1.83 -36.22
N GLU A 64 35.86 1.71 -34.89
CA GLU A 64 36.54 0.55 -34.28
C GLU A 64 35.57 -0.57 -33.90
N GLU A 65 34.28 -0.28 -33.69
CA GLU A 65 33.24 -1.28 -33.34
C GLU A 65 32.75 -2.14 -34.52
N GLU A 66 32.92 -1.72 -35.78
CA GLU A 66 32.37 -2.45 -36.94
C GLU A 66 33.08 -3.77 -37.29
N SER A 67 34.19 -4.13 -36.62
CA SER A 67 34.99 -5.31 -37.04
C SER A 67 35.07 -6.48 -36.06
N VAL A 68 34.56 -6.38 -34.83
CA VAL A 68 34.57 -7.49 -33.89
C VAL A 68 33.36 -7.36 -32.97
N PHE A 69 32.43 -8.30 -33.04
CA PHE A 69 31.54 -8.82 -31.98
C PHE A 69 30.20 -9.27 -32.56
N GLU A 70 30.14 -10.54 -32.94
CA GLU A 70 28.89 -11.29 -33.05
C GLU A 70 28.21 -11.33 -31.66
N ASN A 71 27.23 -10.44 -31.51
CA ASN A 71 25.97 -10.53 -30.78
C ASN A 71 25.78 -11.65 -29.74
N SER A 72 25.64 -11.26 -28.47
CA SER A 72 24.37 -11.44 -27.74
C SER A 72 24.36 -10.61 -26.44
N GLU A 73 24.04 -9.32 -26.53
CA GLU A 73 23.60 -8.57 -25.35
C GLU A 73 22.19 -9.04 -24.93
N PRO A 74 21.90 -9.17 -23.61
CA PRO A 74 20.55 -9.45 -23.17
C PRO A 74 19.68 -8.23 -23.51
N LYS A 75 18.80 -8.38 -24.52
CA LYS A 75 17.78 -7.37 -24.82
C LYS A 75 16.99 -7.08 -23.54
N MET A 76 17.13 -5.87 -22.99
CA MET A 76 16.28 -5.42 -21.90
C MET A 76 14.85 -5.36 -22.45
N GLU A 77 14.03 -6.33 -22.07
CA GLU A 77 12.64 -6.41 -22.53
C GLU A 77 11.83 -5.35 -21.79
N TYR A 78 11.63 -4.19 -22.44
CA TYR A 78 10.82 -3.13 -21.87
C TYR A 78 9.36 -3.58 -21.79
N VAL A 79 8.82 -3.54 -20.57
CA VAL A 79 7.41 -3.81 -20.31
C VAL A 79 6.60 -2.60 -20.78
N ILE A 80 6.08 -2.65 -22.01
CA ILE A 80 5.32 -1.54 -22.60
C ILE A 80 3.84 -1.65 -22.23
N ASN A 81 3.38 -0.86 -21.26
CA ASN A 81 1.96 -0.61 -21.05
C ASN A 81 1.51 0.56 -21.92
N LYS A 82 0.73 0.28 -22.98
CA LYS A 82 0.23 1.29 -23.92
C LYS A 82 -0.73 2.32 -23.29
N ARG A 83 -1.27 2.02 -22.11
CA ARG A 83 -2.24 2.84 -21.37
C ARG A 83 -1.69 3.30 -20.02
N ALA A 84 -0.36 3.33 -19.86
CA ALA A 84 0.27 3.83 -18.65
C ALA A 84 -0.04 5.31 -18.43
N LEU A 85 -0.20 5.68 -17.17
CA LEU A 85 -0.39 7.07 -16.77
C LEU A 85 0.92 7.87 -16.93
N PRO A 86 0.84 9.17 -17.26
CA PRO A 86 2.02 10.02 -17.27
C PRO A 86 2.63 10.15 -15.87
N LYS A 87 3.90 10.55 -15.82
CA LYS A 87 4.66 10.70 -14.57
C LYS A 87 4.02 11.73 -13.63
N GLU A 88 3.42 12.77 -14.19
CA GLU A 88 2.85 13.91 -13.48
C GLU A 88 1.41 13.65 -12.99
N ALA A 89 0.78 12.54 -13.41
CA ALA A 89 -0.58 12.20 -12.97
C ALA A 89 -0.63 12.02 -11.45
N THR A 90 -1.50 12.78 -10.79
CA THR A 90 -1.69 12.77 -9.33
C THR A 90 -2.85 11.86 -8.89
N THR A 91 -3.68 11.42 -9.82
CA THR A 91 -4.85 10.54 -9.61
C THR A 91 -4.78 9.33 -10.53
N TYR A 92 -5.31 8.19 -10.09
CA TYR A 92 -5.62 7.10 -11.02
C TYR A 92 -6.85 7.48 -11.83
N GLU A 93 -6.80 7.25 -13.14
CA GLU A 93 -7.83 7.66 -14.10
C GLU A 93 -8.69 6.46 -14.52
N LEU A 94 -9.41 5.87 -13.56
CA LEU A 94 -10.23 4.66 -13.80
C LEU A 94 -11.27 4.90 -14.90
N GLU A 95 -11.75 6.14 -15.03
CA GLU A 95 -12.73 6.56 -16.03
C GLU A 95 -12.26 6.34 -17.48
N LYS A 96 -10.94 6.32 -17.71
CA LYS A 96 -10.37 6.07 -19.03
C LYS A 96 -10.45 4.60 -19.43
N PHE A 97 -10.71 3.69 -18.50
CA PHE A 97 -10.79 2.26 -18.74
C PHE A 97 -12.24 1.81 -18.89
N GLU A 98 -12.44 0.67 -19.54
CA GLU A 98 -13.79 0.17 -19.80
C GLU A 98 -14.36 -0.57 -18.60
N LYS A 99 -13.48 -1.24 -17.84
CA LYS A 99 -13.84 -2.19 -16.80
C LYS A 99 -12.92 -2.07 -15.60
N ASN A 100 -13.35 -2.63 -14.48
CA ASN A 100 -12.51 -2.99 -13.35
C ASN A 100 -12.74 -4.47 -13.04
N ALA A 101 -11.85 -5.12 -12.29
CA ALA A 101 -11.97 -6.55 -11.98
C ALA A 101 -11.94 -6.80 -10.48
N LEU A 102 -12.87 -7.60 -9.97
CA LEU A 102 -12.86 -8.06 -8.58
C LEU A 102 -13.10 -9.57 -8.54
N ILE A 103 -12.18 -10.31 -7.95
CA ILE A 103 -12.41 -11.70 -7.56
C ILE A 103 -12.69 -11.78 -6.06
N ILE A 104 -13.74 -12.50 -5.67
CA ILE A 104 -14.09 -12.71 -4.26
C ILE A 104 -13.85 -14.18 -3.90
N LEU A 105 -12.95 -14.43 -2.97
CA LEU A 105 -12.64 -15.76 -2.44
C LEU A 105 -13.34 -15.93 -1.09
N ASN A 106 -14.54 -16.50 -1.11
CA ASN A 106 -15.38 -16.69 0.05
C ASN A 106 -15.29 -18.12 0.59
N GLN A 107 -14.81 -18.26 1.82
CA GLN A 107 -14.70 -19.53 2.52
C GLN A 107 -15.75 -19.56 3.63
N GLU A 108 -16.91 -20.15 3.37
CA GLU A 108 -17.99 -20.34 4.34
C GLU A 108 -17.79 -21.62 5.15
N ASN A 109 -17.49 -22.72 4.47
CA ASN A 109 -17.34 -24.05 5.04
C ASN A 109 -15.88 -24.48 4.95
N ILE A 110 -15.19 -24.45 6.10
CA ILE A 110 -13.78 -24.81 6.22
C ILE A 110 -13.67 -26.05 7.10
N ASP A 111 -12.91 -27.04 6.64
CA ASP A 111 -12.79 -28.33 7.31
C ASP A 111 -12.22 -28.14 8.73
N GLY A 112 -12.87 -28.77 9.71
CA GLY A 112 -12.51 -28.67 11.13
C GLY A 112 -12.83 -27.32 11.79
N HIS A 113 -13.58 -26.42 11.15
CA HIS A 113 -13.94 -25.11 11.69
C HIS A 113 -15.44 -24.87 11.72
N GLN A 114 -15.86 -23.95 12.58
CA GLN A 114 -17.26 -23.49 12.60
C GLN A 114 -17.60 -22.76 11.29
N ARG A 115 -18.80 -23.00 10.79
CA ARG A 115 -19.31 -22.37 9.56
C ARG A 115 -19.35 -20.85 9.69
N ARG A 116 -18.94 -20.13 8.63
CA ARG A 116 -18.92 -18.66 8.62
C ARG A 116 -20.26 -18.04 8.23
N LEU A 117 -21.30 -18.30 9.03
CA LEU A 117 -22.64 -17.73 8.82
C LEU A 117 -22.60 -16.20 8.65
N GLY A 118 -23.37 -15.69 7.70
CA GLY A 118 -23.39 -14.26 7.34
C GLY A 118 -22.34 -13.83 6.32
N THR A 119 -21.34 -14.67 5.98
CA THR A 119 -20.32 -14.30 4.98
C THR A 119 -20.90 -14.04 3.58
N GLU A 120 -22.02 -14.70 3.23
CA GLU A 120 -22.72 -14.45 1.96
C GLU A 120 -23.30 -13.03 1.90
N LYS A 121 -23.64 -12.42 3.04
CA LYS A 121 -24.07 -11.01 3.09
C LYS A 121 -22.93 -10.04 2.80
N ASP A 122 -21.70 -10.43 3.12
CA ASP A 122 -20.53 -9.66 2.72
C ASP A 122 -20.24 -9.82 1.23
N VAL A 123 -20.40 -11.02 0.67
CA VAL A 123 -20.30 -11.25 -0.79
C VAL A 123 -21.34 -10.41 -1.54
N GLU A 124 -22.60 -10.43 -1.09
CA GLU A 124 -23.69 -9.63 -1.66
C GLU A 124 -23.38 -8.13 -1.60
N ALA A 125 -22.96 -7.62 -0.44
CA ALA A 125 -22.63 -6.20 -0.26
C ALA A 125 -21.45 -5.76 -1.12
N LEU A 126 -20.38 -6.57 -1.18
CA LEU A 126 -19.22 -6.32 -2.04
C LEU A 126 -19.62 -6.32 -3.51
N THR A 127 -20.38 -7.33 -3.95
CA THR A 127 -20.83 -7.45 -5.34
C THR A 127 -21.64 -6.23 -5.75
N ASN A 128 -22.71 -5.93 -5.02
CA ASN A 128 -23.58 -4.79 -5.31
C ASN A 128 -22.82 -3.45 -5.31
N THR A 129 -21.88 -3.28 -4.37
CA THR A 129 -21.10 -2.03 -4.27
C THR A 129 -20.13 -1.90 -5.44
N PHE A 130 -19.31 -2.91 -5.71
CA PHE A 130 -18.25 -2.80 -6.70
C PHE A 130 -18.78 -2.83 -8.14
N GLU A 131 -19.88 -3.55 -8.42
CA GLU A 131 -20.56 -3.50 -9.72
C GLU A 131 -21.03 -2.08 -10.07
N ASN A 132 -21.49 -1.30 -9.08
CA ASN A 132 -21.86 0.12 -9.29
C ASN A 132 -20.67 1.01 -9.72
N PHE A 133 -19.43 0.55 -9.53
CA PHE A 133 -18.20 1.24 -9.95
C PHE A 133 -17.50 0.52 -11.11
N GLY A 134 -18.26 -0.24 -11.91
CA GLY A 134 -17.79 -0.86 -13.15
C GLY A 134 -16.88 -2.06 -12.96
N PHE A 135 -16.88 -2.68 -11.77
CA PHE A 135 -16.15 -3.94 -11.57
C PHE A 135 -16.94 -5.13 -12.11
N GLU A 136 -16.26 -5.98 -12.86
CA GLU A 136 -16.68 -7.35 -13.12
C GLU A 136 -16.36 -8.20 -11.89
N VAL A 137 -17.40 -8.53 -11.11
CA VAL A 137 -17.26 -9.26 -9.86
C VAL A 137 -17.43 -10.76 -10.08
N THR A 138 -16.42 -11.54 -9.71
CA THR A 138 -16.44 -13.02 -9.81
C THR A 138 -16.29 -13.66 -8.42
N PRO A 139 -17.39 -14.09 -7.79
CA PRO A 139 -17.33 -14.77 -6.50
C PRO A 139 -17.05 -16.28 -6.66
N HIS A 140 -16.17 -16.79 -5.81
CA HIS A 140 -15.89 -18.21 -5.66
C HIS A 140 -16.14 -18.63 -4.22
N LYS A 141 -16.73 -19.82 -4.05
CA LYS A 141 -17.17 -20.34 -2.76
C LYS A 141 -16.44 -21.63 -2.40
N ASP A 142 -15.94 -21.69 -1.17
CA ASP A 142 -15.40 -22.90 -0.54
C ASP A 142 -14.34 -23.63 -1.40
N LEU A 143 -13.45 -22.87 -2.04
CA LEU A 143 -12.37 -23.45 -2.84
C LEU A 143 -11.35 -24.17 -1.95
N THR A 144 -10.89 -25.33 -2.40
CA THR A 144 -9.69 -25.98 -1.86
C THR A 144 -8.48 -25.08 -2.08
N HIS A 145 -7.39 -25.33 -1.37
CA HIS A 145 -6.14 -24.60 -1.54
C HIS A 145 -5.66 -24.63 -3.00
N ASP A 146 -5.71 -25.81 -3.63
CA ASP A 146 -5.24 -25.98 -5.00
C ASP A 146 -6.16 -25.27 -6.01
N ASP A 147 -7.47 -25.39 -5.85
CA ASP A 147 -8.43 -24.66 -6.69
C ASP A 147 -8.33 -23.14 -6.49
N LEU A 148 -8.14 -22.68 -5.25
CA LEU A 148 -7.99 -21.27 -4.92
C LEU A 148 -6.78 -20.66 -5.62
N PHE A 149 -5.63 -21.33 -5.58
CA PHE A 149 -4.42 -20.83 -6.24
C PHE A 149 -4.46 -21.03 -7.75
N LYS A 150 -5.19 -22.03 -8.26
CA LYS A 150 -5.47 -22.16 -9.70
C LYS A 150 -6.31 -20.98 -10.21
N GLU A 151 -7.38 -20.61 -9.50
CA GLU A 151 -8.22 -19.46 -9.84
C GLU A 151 -7.46 -18.13 -9.70
N LEU A 152 -6.67 -17.94 -8.64
CA LEU A 152 -5.81 -16.76 -8.49
C LEU A 152 -4.80 -16.65 -9.62
N LYS A 153 -4.17 -17.76 -9.99
CA LYS A 153 -3.24 -17.80 -11.12
C LYS A 153 -3.95 -17.39 -12.41
N ALA A 154 -5.05 -18.06 -12.75
CA ALA A 154 -5.84 -17.77 -13.95
C ALA A 154 -6.32 -16.31 -13.98
N PHE A 155 -6.80 -15.78 -12.86
CA PHE A 155 -7.20 -14.38 -12.73
C PHE A 155 -6.02 -13.43 -12.95
N SER A 156 -4.89 -13.70 -12.30
CA SER A 156 -3.69 -12.86 -12.41
C SER A 156 -3.02 -12.89 -13.78
N GLU A 157 -3.33 -13.89 -14.61
CA GLU A 157 -2.81 -14.07 -15.98
C GLU A 157 -3.76 -13.49 -17.04
N LYS A 158 -4.92 -12.93 -16.64
CA LYS A 158 -5.83 -12.24 -17.58
C LYS A 158 -5.15 -11.02 -18.22
N ASP A 159 -5.60 -10.69 -19.42
CA ASP A 159 -5.27 -9.42 -20.05
C ASP A 159 -6.04 -8.29 -19.36
N PHE A 160 -5.33 -7.48 -18.57
CA PHE A 160 -5.88 -6.34 -17.88
C PHE A 160 -5.81 -5.04 -18.69
N THR A 161 -5.45 -5.06 -19.99
CA THR A 161 -5.23 -3.84 -20.79
C THR A 161 -6.36 -2.82 -20.63
N ASP A 162 -7.61 -3.26 -20.74
CA ASP A 162 -8.80 -2.40 -20.66
C ASP A 162 -9.39 -2.24 -19.26
N TYR A 163 -8.70 -2.79 -18.24
CA TYR A 163 -9.09 -2.70 -16.84
C TYR A 163 -8.36 -1.55 -16.15
N GLY A 164 -9.08 -0.71 -15.40
CA GLY A 164 -8.51 0.43 -14.68
C GLY A 164 -8.04 0.10 -13.26
N CYS A 165 -8.64 -0.91 -12.64
CA CYS A 165 -8.34 -1.36 -11.29
C CYS A 165 -8.57 -2.87 -11.18
N VAL A 166 -7.74 -3.52 -10.36
CA VAL A 166 -7.84 -4.95 -10.07
C VAL A 166 -7.92 -5.15 -8.56
N ALA A 167 -8.88 -5.93 -8.12
CA ALA A 167 -9.16 -6.17 -6.71
C ALA A 167 -9.30 -7.67 -6.40
N VAL A 168 -8.88 -8.06 -5.20
CA VAL A 168 -9.09 -9.38 -4.62
C VAL A 168 -9.71 -9.19 -3.24
N ALA A 169 -10.88 -9.78 -2.99
CA ALA A 169 -11.46 -9.85 -1.67
C ALA A 169 -11.35 -11.28 -1.12
N VAL A 170 -10.84 -11.44 0.10
CA VAL A 170 -10.69 -12.74 0.76
C VAL A 170 -11.48 -12.74 2.06
N LEU A 171 -12.49 -13.62 2.12
CA LEU A 171 -13.40 -13.75 3.25
C LEU A 171 -13.20 -15.14 3.85
N THR A 172 -12.42 -15.26 4.92
CA THR A 172 -12.09 -16.58 5.49
C THR A 172 -11.89 -16.52 7.01
N HIS A 173 -11.58 -17.67 7.62
CA HIS A 173 -11.02 -17.74 8.96
C HIS A 173 -9.51 -17.48 8.88
N GLY A 174 -8.97 -16.79 9.87
CA GLY A 174 -7.52 -16.70 10.06
C GLY A 174 -7.10 -17.53 11.27
N SER A 175 -5.80 -17.86 11.35
CA SER A 175 -5.21 -18.53 12.50
C SER A 175 -4.35 -17.60 13.34
N ASN A 176 -3.93 -18.11 14.50
CA ASN A 176 -3.21 -17.35 15.52
C ASN A 176 -1.88 -16.76 15.03
N ASN A 177 -1.28 -17.37 14.01
CA ASN A 177 -0.06 -16.92 13.33
C ASN A 177 -0.33 -16.03 12.10
N GLY A 178 -1.57 -15.55 11.91
CA GLY A 178 -1.94 -14.66 10.81
C GLY A 178 -2.12 -15.34 9.45
N LEU A 179 -2.09 -16.68 9.38
CA LEU A 179 -2.38 -17.40 8.12
C LEU A 179 -3.87 -17.36 7.81
N LEU A 180 -4.17 -17.35 6.52
CA LEU A 180 -5.50 -17.47 5.95
C LEU A 180 -5.83 -18.95 5.73
N ARG A 181 -7.12 -19.27 5.55
CA ARG A 181 -7.59 -20.63 5.30
C ARG A 181 -8.29 -20.73 3.95
N ALA A 182 -7.95 -21.77 3.19
CA ALA A 182 -8.82 -22.34 2.16
C ALA A 182 -9.76 -23.35 2.84
N LYS A 183 -10.56 -24.07 2.06
CA LYS A 183 -11.45 -25.10 2.59
C LYS A 183 -10.71 -26.19 3.39
N ASP A 184 -9.57 -26.62 2.89
CA ASP A 184 -8.82 -27.79 3.36
C ASP A 184 -7.47 -27.44 4.04
N GLN A 185 -6.82 -26.34 3.65
CA GLN A 185 -5.46 -25.99 4.11
C GLN A 185 -5.27 -24.51 4.46
N GLN A 186 -4.20 -24.21 5.20
CA GLN A 186 -3.77 -22.84 5.51
C GLN A 186 -2.78 -22.29 4.47
N TYR A 187 -2.75 -20.98 4.30
CA TYR A 187 -1.77 -20.31 3.46
C TYR A 187 -1.46 -18.89 3.94
N SER A 188 -0.29 -18.38 3.56
CA SER A 188 0.11 -16.99 3.83
C SER A 188 -0.53 -16.04 2.82
N GLU A 189 -0.99 -14.87 3.27
CA GLU A 189 -1.47 -13.80 2.41
C GLU A 189 -0.42 -13.35 1.37
N ILE A 190 0.87 -13.51 1.68
CA ILE A 190 1.98 -13.22 0.76
C ILE A 190 1.83 -14.01 -0.54
N LYS A 191 1.30 -15.25 -0.49
CA LYS A 191 1.07 -16.03 -1.71
C LYS A 191 0.05 -15.35 -2.62
N ILE A 192 -0.98 -14.69 -2.10
CA ILE A 192 -1.93 -13.92 -2.91
C ILE A 192 -1.23 -12.70 -3.48
N ILE A 193 -0.55 -11.93 -2.62
CA ILE A 193 0.12 -10.68 -3.00
C ILE A 193 1.07 -10.96 -4.18
N ASN A 194 1.89 -12.01 -4.10
CA ASN A 194 2.88 -12.36 -5.12
C ASN A 194 2.29 -12.60 -6.53
N HIS A 195 1.00 -12.95 -6.67
CA HIS A 195 0.38 -13.09 -8.00
C HIS A 195 0.23 -11.75 -8.73
N PHE A 196 0.23 -10.63 -7.98
CA PHE A 196 0.05 -9.27 -8.48
C PHE A 196 1.31 -8.42 -8.44
N LYS A 197 2.44 -9.03 -8.04
CA LYS A 197 3.77 -8.41 -7.95
C LYS A 197 4.64 -8.62 -9.20
N ASP A 198 4.15 -9.43 -10.13
CA ASP A 198 4.90 -9.81 -11.31
C ASP A 198 4.92 -8.68 -12.35
N TYR A 199 6.01 -7.94 -12.40
CA TYR A 199 6.23 -6.84 -13.35
C TYR A 199 6.40 -7.31 -14.80
N SER A 200 6.55 -8.62 -15.08
CA SER A 200 6.45 -9.13 -16.44
C SER A 200 5.05 -8.91 -17.04
N LYS A 201 4.04 -8.68 -16.19
CA LYS A 201 2.66 -8.38 -16.59
C LYS A 201 2.48 -6.90 -16.86
N SER A 202 2.80 -6.49 -18.09
CA SER A 202 2.68 -5.10 -18.55
C SER A 202 1.31 -4.47 -18.32
N THR A 203 0.25 -5.28 -18.36
CA THR A 203 -1.14 -4.81 -18.29
C THR A 203 -1.56 -4.31 -16.90
N LEU A 204 -0.79 -4.60 -15.85
CA LEU A 204 -1.02 -4.18 -14.45
C LEU A 204 -0.14 -3.01 -13.99
N VAL A 205 0.84 -2.61 -14.81
CA VAL A 205 1.76 -1.51 -14.48
C VAL A 205 0.98 -0.18 -14.40
N THR A 206 1.27 0.66 -13.39
CA THR A 206 0.57 1.93 -13.09
C THR A 206 -0.91 1.83 -12.69
N LYS A 207 -1.42 0.62 -12.46
CA LYS A 207 -2.81 0.40 -12.05
C LYS A 207 -2.91 0.06 -10.57
N PRO A 208 -3.91 0.60 -9.86
CA PRO A 208 -4.16 0.27 -8.47
C PRO A 208 -4.58 -1.20 -8.34
N LYS A 209 -3.95 -1.88 -7.39
CA LYS A 209 -4.20 -3.26 -7.00
C LYS A 209 -4.74 -3.24 -5.58
N LEU A 210 -5.95 -3.73 -5.38
CA LEU A 210 -6.62 -3.73 -4.06
C LEU A 210 -6.69 -5.16 -3.52
N ILE A 211 -6.26 -5.38 -2.28
CA ILE A 211 -6.41 -6.66 -1.60
C ILE A 211 -7.16 -6.42 -0.29
N ILE A 212 -8.39 -6.91 -0.21
CA ILE A 212 -9.30 -6.70 0.93
C ILE A 212 -9.41 -8.03 1.68
N ILE A 213 -8.96 -8.08 2.93
CA ILE A 213 -8.84 -9.30 3.70
C ILE A 213 -9.69 -9.21 4.97
N GLN A 214 -10.67 -10.11 5.05
CA GLN A 214 -11.46 -10.36 6.25
C GLN A 214 -11.11 -11.72 6.82
N ALA A 215 -10.22 -11.68 7.82
CA ALA A 215 -9.80 -12.82 8.61
C ALA A 215 -9.39 -12.33 10.01
N CYS A 216 -9.51 -13.20 11.01
CA CYS A 216 -8.92 -12.94 12.32
C CYS A 216 -7.39 -12.97 12.20
N ARG A 217 -6.67 -12.07 12.87
CA ARG A 217 -5.20 -12.04 12.83
C ARG A 217 -4.56 -12.47 14.16
N GLY A 218 -5.28 -13.26 14.98
CA GLY A 218 -4.81 -13.70 16.29
C GLY A 218 -5.97 -13.98 17.26
N THR A 219 -5.61 -14.31 18.51
CA THR A 219 -6.54 -14.59 19.63
C THR A 219 -6.47 -13.56 20.76
N LYS A 220 -5.62 -12.54 20.67
CA LYS A 220 -5.54 -11.47 21.67
C LYS A 220 -6.75 -10.56 21.47
N ILE A 221 -7.72 -10.67 22.37
CA ILE A 221 -8.86 -9.76 22.42
C ILE A 221 -8.34 -8.33 22.63
N GLN A 222 -8.72 -7.40 21.77
CA GLN A 222 -8.52 -5.98 22.05
C GLN A 222 -9.53 -5.55 23.11
N GLU A 223 -9.08 -5.46 24.36
CA GLU A 223 -9.83 -4.80 25.42
C GLU A 223 -9.98 -3.32 25.05
N GLY A 224 -11.21 -2.82 25.13
CA GLY A 224 -11.47 -1.40 24.93
C GLY A 224 -10.87 -0.57 26.07
N VAL A 225 -9.84 0.23 25.80
CA VAL A 225 -9.33 1.19 26.78
C VAL A 225 -10.30 2.38 26.86
N PRO A 226 -10.87 2.71 28.02
CA PRO A 226 -11.70 3.89 28.18
C PRO A 226 -10.83 5.15 28.01
N VAL A 227 -11.08 5.92 26.95
CA VAL A 227 -10.34 7.17 26.69
C VAL A 227 -11.03 8.33 27.42
N PHE A 228 -10.44 8.79 28.52
CA PHE A 228 -10.78 10.07 29.15
C PHE A 228 -9.80 11.17 28.70
N ARG A 229 -10.27 12.42 28.54
CA ARG A 229 -9.39 13.54 28.13
C ARG A 229 -8.38 13.88 29.24
N SER A 230 -7.11 13.55 28.95
CA SER A 230 -5.81 13.93 29.55
C SER A 230 -5.50 13.55 31.00
N GLY A 231 -4.44 12.75 31.16
CA GLY A 231 -3.73 12.51 32.41
C GLY A 231 -2.73 11.35 32.34
N LYS A 232 -1.49 11.67 31.92
CA LYS A 232 -0.22 10.89 31.92
C LYS A 232 -0.28 9.40 32.34
N ILE A 233 0.14 8.51 31.44
CA ILE A 233 0.46 7.11 31.77
C ILE A 233 1.92 6.82 31.40
N ARG A 234 2.59 6.11 32.31
CA ARG A 234 3.93 5.55 32.15
C ARG A 234 3.84 4.03 32.33
N LYS A 235 4.72 3.36 31.58
CA LYS A 235 5.39 2.07 31.80
C LYS A 235 4.97 0.81 31.02
N ASP A 236 5.89 0.49 30.10
CA ASP A 236 6.68 -0.74 29.97
C ASP A 236 5.95 -2.06 29.64
N LEU A 237 6.15 -2.52 28.40
CA LEU A 237 5.99 -3.93 27.98
C LEU A 237 7.22 -4.33 27.15
N ASP A 238 7.78 -5.48 27.49
CA ASP A 238 9.01 -6.03 26.92
C ASP A 238 8.89 -6.39 25.42
N GLU A 239 9.99 -6.21 24.69
CA GLU A 239 10.05 -5.99 23.24
C GLU A 239 10.36 -7.25 22.39
N GLU A 240 10.24 -8.47 22.93
CA GLU A 240 10.86 -9.66 22.32
C GLU A 240 9.95 -10.69 21.62
N ASP A 241 8.65 -10.43 21.40
CA ASP A 241 7.75 -11.41 20.74
C ASP A 241 6.90 -10.86 19.58
N LEU A 242 7.35 -9.78 18.94
CA LEU A 242 6.78 -9.31 17.68
C LEU A 242 7.89 -9.23 16.65
N GLU A 243 8.16 -10.32 15.93
CA GLU A 243 8.86 -10.18 14.65
C GLU A 243 7.92 -9.47 13.66
N PRO A 244 8.19 -8.21 13.26
CA PRO A 244 7.47 -7.60 12.17
C PRO A 244 7.86 -8.32 10.87
N TYR A 245 6.85 -8.75 10.10
CA TYR A 245 7.07 -9.28 8.77
C TYR A 245 7.47 -8.14 7.82
N ILE A 246 8.49 -8.39 7.01
CA ILE A 246 9.02 -7.44 6.03
C ILE A 246 8.11 -7.46 4.80
N LEU A 247 7.38 -6.37 4.57
CA LEU A 247 6.65 -6.17 3.32
C LEU A 247 7.55 -5.43 2.32
N PRO A 248 7.96 -6.05 1.20
CA PRO A 248 8.52 -5.29 0.09
C PRO A 248 7.37 -4.43 -0.48
N VAL A 249 7.60 -3.12 -0.48
CA VAL A 249 6.65 -2.11 -0.98
C VAL A 249 6.81 -2.03 -2.49
N GLU A 250 5.78 -2.46 -3.19
CA GLU A 250 5.65 -2.33 -4.64
C GLU A 250 4.61 -1.27 -4.96
N SER A 251 4.79 -0.51 -6.04
CA SER A 251 3.90 0.63 -6.32
C SER A 251 2.47 0.20 -6.66
N ASP A 252 1.54 1.09 -6.33
CA ASP A 252 0.14 0.98 -6.72
C ASP A 252 -0.59 -0.22 -6.05
N LEU A 253 -0.16 -0.66 -4.86
CA LEU A 253 -0.84 -1.70 -4.06
C LEU A 253 -1.48 -1.11 -2.79
N LEU A 254 -2.71 -1.54 -2.47
CA LEU A 254 -3.40 -1.23 -1.23
C LEU A 254 -3.94 -2.53 -0.61
N ILE A 255 -3.51 -2.83 0.60
CA ILE A 255 -3.98 -3.97 1.38
C ILE A 255 -4.82 -3.45 2.55
N LEU A 256 -6.02 -3.98 2.70
CA LEU A 256 -6.96 -3.58 3.73
C LEU A 256 -7.38 -4.80 4.55
N HIS A 257 -6.97 -4.83 5.81
CA HIS A 257 -7.34 -5.87 6.77
C HIS A 257 -8.52 -5.42 7.64
N SER A 258 -9.44 -6.34 7.92
CA SER A 258 -10.59 -6.07 8.78
C SER A 258 -10.22 -5.86 10.26
N SER A 259 -9.07 -6.37 10.71
CA SER A 259 -8.62 -6.31 12.11
C SER A 259 -7.11 -6.12 12.21
N TYR A 260 -6.68 -5.49 13.31
CA TYR A 260 -5.27 -5.35 13.68
C TYR A 260 -4.66 -6.71 14.05
N VAL A 261 -3.35 -6.85 13.89
CA VAL A 261 -2.61 -8.08 14.22
C VAL A 261 -2.86 -8.47 15.68
N GLY A 262 -3.14 -9.74 15.93
CA GLY A 262 -3.49 -10.25 17.24
C GLY A 262 -5.00 -10.26 17.51
N SER A 263 -5.81 -9.46 16.82
CA SER A 263 -7.20 -9.19 17.19
C SER A 263 -8.22 -10.08 16.48
N PRO A 264 -9.37 -10.37 17.12
CA PRO A 264 -10.51 -10.98 16.45
C PRO A 264 -11.16 -9.99 15.47
N SER A 265 -11.93 -10.55 14.53
CA SER A 265 -12.80 -9.76 13.66
C SER A 265 -14.23 -10.23 13.79
N HIS A 266 -15.18 -9.30 13.92
CA HIS A 266 -16.55 -9.62 14.28
C HIS A 266 -17.46 -9.72 13.05
N ARG A 267 -18.35 -10.71 13.09
CA ARG A 267 -19.38 -10.94 12.09
C ARG A 267 -20.71 -11.24 12.74
N ASN A 268 -21.76 -10.63 12.18
CA ASN A 268 -23.14 -10.93 12.50
C ASN A 268 -23.68 -11.96 11.49
N GLU A 269 -24.35 -13.00 11.97
CA GLU A 269 -24.84 -14.10 11.12
C GLU A 269 -25.93 -13.65 10.13
N LEU A 270 -26.70 -12.62 10.46
CA LEU A 270 -27.81 -12.11 9.65
C LEU A 270 -27.41 -10.94 8.74
N HIS A 271 -26.43 -10.13 9.17
CA HIS A 271 -26.08 -8.86 8.52
C HIS A 271 -24.67 -8.82 7.93
N GLY A 272 -23.85 -9.85 8.12
CA GLY A 272 -22.46 -9.85 7.65
C GLY A 272 -21.48 -9.21 8.64
N SER A 273 -20.24 -8.97 8.18
CA SER A 273 -19.15 -8.46 9.02
C SER A 273 -19.22 -6.96 9.20
N TRP A 274 -18.87 -6.47 10.40
CA TRP A 274 -18.86 -5.02 10.64
C TRP A 274 -17.99 -4.27 9.64
N PHE A 275 -16.86 -4.88 9.28
CA PHE A 275 -15.89 -4.30 8.37
C PHE A 275 -16.41 -4.19 6.94
N HIS A 276 -16.87 -5.28 6.30
CA HIS A 276 -17.33 -5.19 4.91
C HIS A 276 -18.61 -4.36 4.77
N GLN A 277 -19.54 -4.49 5.72
CA GLN A 277 -20.75 -3.69 5.69
C GLN A 277 -20.43 -2.20 5.84
N ALA A 278 -19.55 -1.82 6.78
CA ALA A 278 -19.11 -0.43 6.92
C ALA A 278 -18.34 0.04 5.66
N LEU A 279 -17.47 -0.79 5.10
CA LEU A 279 -16.73 -0.48 3.88
C LEU A 279 -17.66 -0.18 2.71
N CYS A 280 -18.58 -1.09 2.40
CA CYS A 280 -19.56 -0.93 1.32
C CYS A 280 -20.44 0.30 1.55
N ASN A 281 -20.96 0.50 2.76
CA ASN A 281 -21.79 1.66 3.09
C ASN A 281 -21.04 2.98 2.90
N LYS A 282 -19.79 3.07 3.36
CA LYS A 282 -18.98 4.29 3.24
C LYS A 282 -18.54 4.55 1.81
N ILE A 283 -18.19 3.52 1.04
CA ILE A 283 -17.91 3.65 -0.39
C ILE A 283 -19.14 4.22 -1.11
N ASN A 284 -20.32 3.64 -0.91
CA ASN A 284 -21.54 4.09 -1.56
C ASN A 284 -21.93 5.53 -1.17
N ALA A 285 -21.66 5.93 0.08
CA ALA A 285 -22.00 7.27 0.56
C ALA A 285 -20.99 8.36 0.18
N LEU A 286 -19.69 8.03 0.08
CA LEU A 286 -18.61 9.02 0.02
C LEU A 286 -17.78 8.97 -1.26
N SER A 287 -17.97 7.98 -2.14
CA SER A 287 -17.19 7.82 -3.40
C SER A 287 -17.24 9.02 -4.34
N THR A 288 -18.26 9.87 -4.24
CA THR A 288 -18.41 11.11 -5.02
C THR A 288 -17.50 12.24 -4.56
N THR A 289 -17.02 12.20 -3.32
CA THR A 289 -16.34 13.35 -2.66
C THR A 289 -14.97 13.00 -2.12
N HIS A 290 -14.72 11.73 -1.79
CA HIS A 290 -13.51 11.29 -1.11
C HIS A 290 -12.74 10.27 -1.96
N ASP A 291 -11.42 10.31 -1.87
CA ASP A 291 -10.57 9.22 -2.35
C ASP A 291 -10.71 8.00 -1.43
N LEU A 292 -10.30 6.83 -1.91
CA LEU A 292 -10.48 5.56 -1.21
C LEU A 292 -9.80 5.53 0.17
N GLU A 293 -8.64 6.14 0.36
CA GLU A 293 -7.95 6.14 1.66
C GLU A 293 -8.69 7.01 2.68
N SER A 294 -9.24 8.14 2.23
CA SER A 294 -10.13 8.97 3.03
C SER A 294 -11.41 8.21 3.43
N ILE A 295 -12.03 7.48 2.49
CA ILE A 295 -13.19 6.62 2.78
C ILE A 295 -12.84 5.54 3.81
N ILE A 296 -11.70 4.87 3.65
CA ILE A 296 -11.21 3.85 4.58
C ILE A 296 -11.00 4.45 5.98
N THR A 297 -10.58 5.71 6.08
CA THR A 297 -10.47 6.40 7.38
C THR A 297 -11.82 6.53 8.07
N GLU A 298 -12.88 6.86 7.33
CA GLU A 298 -14.25 6.88 7.87
C GLU A 298 -14.77 5.48 8.22
N VAL A 299 -14.37 4.44 7.49
CA VAL A 299 -14.66 3.03 7.83
C VAL A 299 -13.99 2.66 9.15
N LYS A 300 -12.70 2.97 9.32
CA LYS A 300 -11.97 2.74 10.57
C LYS A 300 -12.65 3.43 11.75
N ARG A 301 -13.05 4.68 11.55
CA ARG A 301 -13.76 5.46 12.57
C ARG A 301 -15.08 4.80 12.97
N GLU A 302 -15.90 4.38 12.00
CA GLU A 302 -17.17 3.71 12.29
C GLU A 302 -16.95 2.39 13.04
N VAL A 303 -16.03 1.54 12.57
CA VAL A 303 -15.79 0.23 13.18
C VAL A 303 -15.20 0.37 14.59
N ALA A 304 -14.24 1.28 14.79
CA ALA A 304 -13.58 1.45 16.08
C ALA A 304 -14.47 2.13 17.14
N ILE A 305 -15.24 3.15 16.74
CA ILE A 305 -16.04 3.94 17.69
C ILE A 305 -17.41 3.30 17.88
N ASN A 306 -18.14 3.02 16.80
CA ASN A 306 -19.57 2.73 16.85
C ASN A 306 -19.89 1.24 17.00
N LYS A 307 -18.90 0.36 16.83
CA LYS A 307 -19.09 -1.09 17.01
C LYS A 307 -18.41 -1.54 18.30
N GLN A 308 -19.08 -2.45 19.01
CA GLN A 308 -18.54 -3.19 20.12
C GLN A 308 -19.33 -4.48 20.28
N HIS A 309 -18.66 -5.51 20.77
CA HIS A 309 -19.29 -6.77 21.12
C HIS A 309 -19.07 -7.00 22.60
N GLU A 310 -20.17 -7.17 23.30
CA GLU A 310 -20.21 -7.32 24.75
C GLU A 310 -20.56 -8.78 25.06
N GLU A 311 -19.70 -9.45 25.80
CA GLU A 311 -19.91 -10.84 26.22
C GLU A 311 -19.82 -10.93 27.74
N TYR A 312 -20.79 -11.60 28.36
CA TYR A 312 -20.76 -11.80 29.80
C TYR A 312 -19.78 -12.90 30.18
N ASN A 313 -18.71 -12.54 30.88
CA ASN A 313 -17.71 -13.47 31.33
C ASN A 313 -18.14 -14.14 32.64
N ARG A 314 -18.53 -15.42 32.55
CA ARG A 314 -19.00 -16.19 33.70
C ARG A 314 -17.92 -16.47 34.77
N ARG A 315 -16.63 -16.24 34.46
CA ARG A 315 -15.54 -16.48 35.41
C ARG A 315 -15.22 -15.24 36.22
N THR A 316 -15.19 -14.06 35.59
CA THR A 316 -14.92 -12.79 36.25
C THR A 316 -16.19 -12.10 36.75
N PHE A 317 -17.37 -12.53 36.29
CA PHE A 317 -18.66 -11.89 36.50
C PHE A 317 -18.76 -10.47 35.92
N GLU A 318 -17.88 -10.15 34.97
CA GLU A 318 -17.82 -8.85 34.28
C GLU A 318 -18.26 -8.97 32.81
N MET A 319 -18.53 -7.82 32.19
CA MET A 319 -18.81 -7.74 30.76
C MET A 319 -17.50 -7.49 30.01
N ASP A 320 -17.08 -8.46 29.20
CA ASP A 320 -15.94 -8.31 28.31
C ASP A 320 -16.38 -7.50 27.08
N ILE A 321 -15.78 -6.33 26.89
CA ILE A 321 -16.05 -5.46 25.75
C ILE A 321 -14.91 -5.61 24.74
N THR A 322 -15.28 -6.09 23.57
CA THR A 322 -14.35 -6.31 22.45
C THR A 322 -14.56 -5.27 21.36
N LYS A 323 -13.44 -4.72 20.87
CA LYS A 323 -13.40 -3.70 19.82
C LYS A 323 -12.65 -4.23 18.60
N GLN A 324 -12.87 -3.58 17.46
CA GLN A 324 -12.23 -3.92 16.19
C GLN A 324 -11.62 -2.68 15.56
N MET A 325 -10.39 -2.81 15.05
CA MET A 325 -9.70 -1.76 14.31
C MET A 325 -9.24 -2.30 12.95
N PRO A 326 -9.85 -1.87 11.84
CA PRO A 326 -9.34 -2.16 10.50
C PRO A 326 -7.98 -1.50 10.25
N VAL A 327 -7.13 -2.14 9.45
CA VAL A 327 -5.76 -1.69 9.16
C VAL A 327 -5.57 -1.57 7.67
N ILE A 328 -4.85 -0.52 7.24
CA ILE A 328 -4.48 -0.32 5.84
C ILE A 328 -2.96 -0.35 5.72
N THR A 329 -2.47 -0.97 4.66
CA THR A 329 -1.09 -0.82 4.19
C THR A 329 -1.17 -0.37 2.74
N SER A 330 -0.70 0.85 2.48
CA SER A 330 -0.86 1.50 1.18
C SER A 330 0.50 1.88 0.62
N THR A 331 0.63 1.65 -0.67
CA THR A 331 1.78 1.97 -1.51
C THR A 331 1.30 2.66 -2.80
N LEU A 332 0.04 3.13 -2.77
CA LEU A 332 -0.53 3.93 -3.83
C LEU A 332 0.30 5.21 -3.99
N ILE A 333 0.66 5.53 -5.22
CA ILE A 333 1.43 6.73 -5.56
C ILE A 333 0.55 7.85 -6.14
N ARG A 334 -0.75 7.60 -6.25
CA ARG A 334 -1.78 8.51 -6.78
C ARG A 334 -3.07 8.36 -5.97
N LYS A 335 -3.90 9.40 -5.94
CA LYS A 335 -5.22 9.30 -5.30
C LYS A 335 -6.14 8.40 -6.12
N LEU A 336 -6.87 7.53 -5.44
CA LEU A 336 -7.79 6.59 -6.04
C LEU A 336 -9.23 7.02 -5.78
N TYR A 337 -9.95 7.43 -6.82
CA TYR A 337 -11.39 7.71 -6.78
C TYR A 337 -12.13 6.60 -7.51
N LEU A 338 -13.13 5.96 -6.87
CA LEU A 338 -13.86 4.85 -7.49
C LEU A 338 -14.88 5.31 -8.54
N LYS A 339 -15.35 6.56 -8.44
CA LYS A 339 -16.27 7.18 -9.40
C LYS A 339 -15.50 8.09 -10.35
N ARG A 340 -16.03 8.32 -11.56
CA ARG A 340 -15.42 9.25 -12.52
C ARG A 340 -15.46 10.68 -11.95
N PHE A 341 -14.45 11.47 -12.30
CA PHE A 341 -14.44 12.90 -12.02
C PHE A 341 -15.57 13.59 -12.81
N GLY A 342 -16.60 14.08 -12.11
CA GLY A 342 -17.71 14.83 -12.72
C GLY A 342 -19.06 14.10 -12.83
N ASP A 343 -19.15 12.83 -12.40
CA ASP A 343 -20.43 12.09 -12.30
C ASP A 343 -21.25 12.38 -11.05
#